data_AF-A0A2M8NFL2-F1
#
_entry.id   AF-A0A2M8NFL2-F1
#
_cell.length_a   1.000
_cell.length_b   1.000
_cell.length_c   1.000
_cell.angle_alpha   90.00
_cell.angle_beta   90.00
_cell.angle_gamma   90.00
#
_symmetry.space_group_name_H-M   'P 1'
#
loop_
_entity.id
_entity.type
_entity.pdbx_description
1 polymer ?
#
loop_
_entity_poly.entity_id
_entity_poly.type
_entity_poly.pdbx_seq_one_letter_code
_entity_poly.pdbx_strand_id
1 'polypeptide(L)'
;YMARPDRVARRRDLNVILPGARALIIVALDYGGAIPASVLTDPSRGRIAAYAWGMDYHDLILPRLHQLAEMISAPYKAYVDTGAILERSHAHMAGMGFIGKNTMLIHPRRGSTFFLGEIITTAPFDDYDQPGRATMCGTCSRCLAACPTDAFPMPHVLDARRCISYLT
;
A
#
# COMPACT_ATOMS: atom_id res chain seq x y z
N TYR A 1 -14.16 -11.59 2.74
CA TYR A 1 -12.83 -11.86 2.15
C TYR A 1 -11.69 -11.75 3.17
N MET A 2 -11.46 -10.57 3.78
CA MET A 2 -10.33 -10.36 4.70
C MET A 2 -10.30 -11.27 5.94
N ALA A 3 -11.46 -11.57 6.54
CA ALA A 3 -11.58 -12.42 7.73
C ALA A 3 -11.48 -13.94 7.45
N ARG A 4 -11.25 -14.37 6.19
CA ARG A 4 -11.10 -15.79 5.88
C ARG A 4 -9.89 -16.39 6.64
N PRO A 5 -10.03 -17.56 7.28
CA PRO A 5 -8.95 -18.16 8.09
C PRO A 5 -7.62 -18.32 7.32
N ASP A 6 -7.67 -18.74 6.06
CA ASP A 6 -6.48 -18.90 5.22
C ASP A 6 -5.72 -17.59 5.00
N ARG A 7 -6.46 -16.47 4.89
CA ARG A 7 -5.87 -15.14 4.69
C ARG A 7 -5.36 -14.57 6.01
N VAL A 8 -6.02 -14.85 7.12
CA VAL A 8 -5.54 -14.47 8.46
C VAL A 8 -4.22 -15.16 8.77
N ALA A 9 -4.10 -16.46 8.48
CA ALA A 9 -2.87 -17.22 8.69
C ALA A 9 -1.69 -16.63 7.89
N ARG A 10 -1.89 -16.38 6.60
CA ARG A 10 -0.86 -15.78 5.71
C ARG A 10 -0.39 -14.39 6.14
N ARG A 11 -1.28 -13.57 6.71
CA ARG A 11 -0.92 -12.23 7.23
C ARG A 11 -0.15 -12.29 8.55
N ARG A 12 -0.36 -13.34 9.34
CA ARG A 12 0.33 -13.53 10.63
C ARG A 12 1.72 -14.15 10.45
N ASP A 13 1.87 -15.03 9.46
CA ASP A 13 3.12 -15.73 9.23
C ASP A 13 3.39 -15.89 7.72
N LEU A 14 4.46 -15.23 7.25
CA LEU A 14 4.90 -15.30 5.86
C LEU A 14 5.42 -16.69 5.48
N ASN A 15 5.78 -17.56 6.44
CA ASN A 15 6.17 -18.94 6.15
C ASN A 15 5.01 -19.78 5.60
N VAL A 16 3.76 -19.37 5.87
CA VAL A 16 2.57 -19.99 5.26
C VAL A 16 2.48 -19.68 3.76
N ILE A 17 3.12 -18.59 3.31
CA ILE A 17 3.17 -18.16 1.91
C ILE A 17 4.41 -18.75 1.21
N LEU A 18 5.57 -18.58 1.83
CA LEU A 18 6.86 -19.05 1.34
C LEU A 18 7.61 -19.70 2.51
N PRO A 19 7.66 -21.04 2.57
CA PRO A 19 8.40 -21.74 3.62
C PRO A 19 9.86 -21.29 3.67
N GLY A 20 10.34 -20.92 4.86
CA GLY A 20 11.70 -20.40 5.04
C GLY A 20 11.85 -18.93 4.68
N ALA A 21 10.76 -18.16 4.62
CA ALA A 21 10.80 -16.71 4.44
C ALA A 21 11.72 -16.05 5.48
N ARG A 22 12.71 -15.29 5.02
CA ARG A 22 13.71 -14.60 5.86
C ARG A 22 13.68 -13.09 5.73
N ALA A 23 13.19 -12.58 4.60
CA ALA A 23 13.12 -11.15 4.36
C ALA A 23 11.89 -10.80 3.51
N LEU A 24 11.49 -9.54 3.63
CA LEU A 24 10.45 -8.93 2.82
C LEU A 24 10.99 -7.61 2.28
N ILE A 25 11.10 -7.51 0.96
CA ILE A 25 11.52 -6.29 0.27
C ILE A 25 10.25 -5.57 -0.16
N ILE A 26 10.15 -4.30 0.22
CA ILE A 26 9.05 -3.43 -0.19
C ILE A 26 9.59 -2.43 -1.21
N VAL A 27 8.87 -2.25 -2.30
CA VAL A 27 9.15 -1.20 -3.30
C VAL A 27 7.95 -0.26 -3.40
N ALA A 28 8.21 0.96 -3.86
CA ALA A 28 7.18 1.94 -4.12
C ALA A 28 7.31 2.50 -5.54
N LEU A 29 6.18 2.71 -6.21
CA LEU A 29 6.11 3.35 -7.52
C LEU A 29 5.15 4.54 -7.48
N ASP A 30 5.69 5.74 -7.63
CA ASP A 30 4.90 6.97 -7.65
C ASP A 30 3.94 6.98 -8.86
N TYR A 31 2.67 7.31 -8.61
CA TYR A 31 1.65 7.53 -9.65
C TYR A 31 1.11 8.97 -9.63
N GLY A 32 1.66 9.83 -8.76
CA GLY A 32 1.25 11.21 -8.63
C GLY A 32 1.41 11.98 -9.94
N GLY A 33 0.35 12.67 -10.36
CA GLY A 33 0.33 13.55 -11.52
C GLY A 33 -0.68 14.69 -11.31
N ALA A 34 -0.45 15.83 -11.97
CA ALA A 34 -1.38 16.94 -11.91
C ALA A 34 -2.67 16.58 -12.66
N ILE A 35 -3.81 16.69 -11.99
CA ILE A 35 -5.11 16.63 -12.66
C ILE A 35 -5.25 17.91 -13.49
N PRO A 36 -5.45 17.85 -14.82
CA PRO A 36 -5.65 19.05 -15.61
C PRO A 36 -6.83 19.85 -15.07
N ALA A 37 -6.67 21.16 -14.91
CA ALA A 37 -7.71 22.03 -14.33
C ALA A 37 -9.04 21.94 -15.10
N SER A 38 -8.97 21.75 -16.42
CA SER A 38 -10.13 21.55 -17.31
C SER A 38 -10.98 20.33 -16.94
N VAL A 39 -10.38 19.28 -16.36
CA VAL A 39 -11.10 18.09 -15.89
C VAL A 39 -11.82 18.37 -14.56
N LEU A 40 -11.33 19.33 -13.77
CA LEU A 40 -11.93 19.65 -12.46
C LEU A 40 -13.18 20.52 -12.57
N THR A 41 -13.36 21.26 -13.66
CA THR A 41 -14.44 22.24 -13.82
C THR A 41 -15.50 21.87 -14.85
N ASP A 42 -15.36 20.74 -15.54
CA ASP A 42 -16.33 20.27 -16.55
C ASP A 42 -17.42 19.41 -15.90
N PRO A 43 -18.66 19.91 -15.77
CA PRO A 43 -19.75 19.17 -15.12
C PRO A 43 -20.26 18.00 -15.98
N SER A 44 -19.85 17.89 -17.25
CA SER A 44 -20.25 16.77 -18.12
C SER A 44 -19.43 15.50 -17.89
N ARG A 45 -18.39 15.55 -17.04
CA ARG A 45 -17.44 14.44 -16.84
C ARG A 45 -17.50 13.88 -15.43
N GLY A 46 -17.47 12.54 -15.36
CA GLY A 46 -17.10 11.81 -14.14
C GLY A 46 -15.58 11.85 -13.92
N ARG A 47 -15.15 11.61 -12.68
CA ARG A 47 -13.74 11.46 -12.31
C ARG A 47 -13.52 10.10 -11.69
N ILE A 48 -12.43 9.44 -12.10
CA ILE A 48 -11.94 8.22 -11.47
C ILE A 48 -10.71 8.54 -10.63
N ALA A 49 -10.44 7.73 -9.61
CA ALA A 49 -9.30 7.92 -8.72
C ALA A 49 -7.97 7.92 -9.50
N ALA A 50 -7.02 8.75 -9.07
CA ALA A 50 -5.74 8.92 -9.78
C ALA A 50 -4.91 7.62 -9.89
N TYR A 51 -5.10 6.68 -8.95
CA TYR A 51 -4.42 5.38 -9.00
C TYR A 51 -4.96 4.48 -10.14
N ALA A 52 -6.13 4.79 -10.71
CA ALA A 52 -6.73 4.04 -11.81
C ALA A 52 -6.44 4.69 -13.18
N TRP A 53 -5.50 5.64 -13.24
CA TRP A 53 -5.14 6.33 -14.47
C TRP A 53 -3.99 5.60 -15.18
N GLY A 54 -4.13 5.41 -16.49
CA GLY A 54 -3.11 4.76 -17.30
C GLY A 54 -3.24 3.24 -17.31
N MET A 55 -2.10 2.54 -17.35
CA MET A 55 -2.06 1.09 -17.31
C MET A 55 -2.36 0.57 -15.90
N ASP A 56 -2.93 -0.62 -15.80
CA ASP A 56 -3.10 -1.30 -14.51
C ASP A 56 -1.73 -1.45 -13.84
N TYR A 57 -1.62 -0.99 -12.60
CA TYR A 57 -0.38 -1.03 -11.84
C TYR A 57 0.08 -2.46 -11.58
N HIS A 58 -0.83 -3.44 -11.54
CA HIS A 58 -0.45 -4.85 -11.43
C HIS A 58 0.40 -5.30 -12.61
N ASP A 59 -0.05 -5.00 -13.84
CA ASP A 59 0.64 -5.35 -15.08
C ASP A 59 1.98 -4.63 -15.23
N LEU A 60 2.10 -3.45 -14.62
CA LEU A 60 3.33 -2.67 -14.63
C LEU A 60 4.35 -3.13 -13.59
N ILE A 61 3.90 -3.36 -12.34
CA ILE A 61 4.79 -3.58 -11.20
C ILE A 61 5.20 -5.05 -11.10
N LEU A 62 4.27 -6.00 -11.27
CA LEU A 62 4.54 -7.41 -11.01
C LEU A 62 5.69 -7.98 -11.87
N PRO A 63 5.78 -7.72 -13.20
CA PRO A 63 6.91 -8.18 -13.99
C PRO A 63 8.25 -7.59 -13.53
N ARG A 64 8.27 -6.34 -13.06
CA ARG A 64 9.47 -5.69 -12.52
C ARG A 64 9.89 -6.29 -11.19
N LEU A 65 8.94 -6.70 -10.34
CA LEU A 65 9.24 -7.43 -9.11
C LEU A 65 9.88 -8.79 -9.41
N HIS A 66 9.38 -9.51 -10.41
CA HIS A 66 9.98 -10.78 -10.85
C HIS A 66 11.43 -10.58 -11.32
N GLN A 67 11.68 -9.58 -12.16
CA GLN A 67 13.03 -9.23 -12.60
C GLN A 67 13.94 -8.89 -11.42
N LEU A 68 13.45 -8.10 -10.45
CA LEU A 68 14.21 -7.75 -9.25
C LEU A 68 14.51 -8.99 -8.39
N ALA A 69 13.54 -9.86 -8.20
CA ALA A 69 13.67 -11.06 -7.38
C ALA A 69 14.60 -12.11 -8.00
N GLU A 70 14.62 -12.23 -9.33
CA GLU A 70 15.54 -13.11 -10.04
C GLU A 70 17.01 -12.74 -9.79
N MET A 71 17.32 -11.44 -9.63
CA MET A 71 18.68 -11.00 -9.29
C MET A 71 19.13 -11.46 -7.88
N ILE A 72 18.19 -11.70 -6.96
CA ILE A 72 18.48 -12.18 -5.60
C ILE A 72 18.88 -13.66 -5.62
N SER A 73 18.47 -14.41 -6.65
CA SER A 73 18.81 -15.84 -6.84
C SER A 73 18.42 -16.74 -5.65
N ALA A 74 17.24 -16.49 -5.05
CA ALA A 74 16.67 -17.30 -3.98
C ALA A 74 15.18 -17.53 -4.21
N PRO A 75 14.58 -18.60 -3.64
CA PRO A 75 13.13 -18.79 -3.65
C PRO A 75 12.39 -17.55 -3.16
N TYR A 76 11.37 -17.13 -3.91
CA TYR A 76 10.64 -15.90 -3.64
C TYR A 76 9.16 -16.01 -3.97
N LYS A 77 8.38 -15.07 -3.42
CA LYS A 77 7.00 -14.80 -3.80
C LYS A 77 6.82 -13.28 -3.94
N ALA A 78 6.41 -12.84 -5.13
CA ALA A 78 6.06 -11.45 -5.40
C ALA A 78 4.55 -11.21 -5.23
N TYR A 79 4.20 -10.04 -4.70
CA TYR A 79 2.83 -9.54 -4.61
C TYR A 79 2.76 -8.05 -4.97
N VAL A 80 1.57 -7.69 -5.44
CA VAL A 80 1.12 -6.32 -5.67
C VAL A 80 -0.37 -6.34 -5.33
N ASP A 81 -0.78 -5.66 -4.24
CA ASP A 81 -2.16 -5.52 -3.68
C ASP A 81 -2.93 -6.83 -3.37
N THR A 82 -3.02 -7.74 -4.33
CA THR A 82 -3.77 -9.01 -4.28
C THR A 82 -3.22 -10.05 -3.32
N GLY A 83 -2.04 -9.81 -2.75
CA GLY A 83 -1.38 -10.66 -1.76
C GLY A 83 -2.15 -10.76 -0.44
N ALA A 84 -2.01 -11.88 0.27
CA ALA A 84 -2.58 -12.05 1.60
C ALA A 84 -1.63 -11.52 2.69
N ILE A 85 -1.06 -10.33 2.48
CA ILE A 85 -0.14 -9.65 3.41
C ILE A 85 -0.65 -8.24 3.73
N LEU A 86 -0.09 -7.61 4.76
CA LEU A 86 -0.45 -6.24 5.14
C LEU A 86 0.59 -5.25 4.61
N GLU A 87 0.59 -5.02 3.31
CA GLU A 87 1.59 -4.22 2.57
C GLU A 87 1.97 -2.91 3.26
N ARG A 88 1.00 -2.08 3.65
CA ARG A 88 1.25 -0.79 4.32
C ARG A 88 1.90 -0.94 5.69
N SER A 89 1.55 -2.00 6.43
CA SER A 89 2.18 -2.30 7.72
C SER A 89 3.63 -2.71 7.53
N HIS A 90 3.91 -3.56 6.53
CA HIS A 90 5.28 -3.97 6.23
C HIS A 90 6.12 -2.81 5.66
N ALA A 91 5.54 -1.97 4.82
CA ALA A 91 6.19 -0.77 4.30
C ALA A 91 6.54 0.23 5.43
N HIS A 92 5.68 0.37 6.43
CA HIS A 92 6.02 1.13 7.65
C HIS A 92 7.21 0.51 8.39
N MET A 93 7.23 -0.82 8.57
CA MET A 93 8.36 -1.52 9.20
C MET A 93 9.65 -1.40 8.39
N ALA A 94 9.56 -1.32 7.06
CA ALA A 94 10.67 -1.08 6.15
C ALA A 94 11.05 0.41 6.02
N GLY A 95 10.65 1.26 6.97
CA GLY A 95 11.09 2.66 7.02
C GLY A 95 10.50 3.60 5.97
N MET A 96 9.58 3.13 5.10
CA MET A 96 9.06 3.96 3.99
C MET A 96 8.24 5.17 4.45
N GLY A 97 7.70 5.15 5.66
CA GLY A 97 6.90 6.26 6.13
C GLY A 97 6.13 5.95 7.41
N PHE A 98 5.11 6.76 7.64
CA PHE A 98 4.20 6.62 8.78
C PHE A 98 2.77 6.36 8.31
N ILE A 99 1.97 5.69 9.13
CA ILE A 99 0.55 5.49 8.84
C ILE A 99 -0.23 6.73 9.26
N GLY A 100 -0.90 7.37 8.31
CA GLY A 100 -1.74 8.53 8.56
C GLY A 100 -3.04 8.17 9.28
N LYS A 101 -3.72 9.18 9.84
CA LYS A 101 -5.06 9.00 10.45
C LYS A 101 -6.11 8.49 9.44
N ASN A 102 -5.85 8.67 8.15
CA ASN A 102 -6.64 8.14 7.03
C ASN A 102 -6.25 6.70 6.62
N THR A 103 -5.42 6.00 7.41
CA THR A 103 -4.94 4.63 7.14
C THR A 103 -3.97 4.46 5.96
N MET A 104 -3.58 5.54 5.29
CA MET A 104 -2.60 5.50 4.21
C MET A 104 -1.17 5.52 4.76
N LEU A 105 -0.25 4.84 4.07
CA LEU A 105 1.19 5.06 4.26
C LEU A 105 1.57 6.40 3.65
N ILE A 106 2.29 7.24 4.40
CA ILE A 106 2.72 8.56 3.97
C ILE A 106 4.24 8.64 4.05
N HIS A 107 4.89 8.74 2.90
CA HIS A 107 6.31 9.02 2.80
C HIS A 107 6.57 10.51 3.09
N PRO A 108 7.51 10.88 3.98
CA PRO A 108 7.70 12.27 4.43
C PRO A 108 7.97 13.29 3.31
N ARG A 109 8.54 12.84 2.18
CA ARG A 109 8.88 13.71 1.04
C ARG A 109 8.02 13.47 -0.21
N ARG A 110 7.26 12.38 -0.26
CA ARG A 110 6.53 11.94 -1.48
C ARG A 110 5.01 11.88 -1.28
N GLY A 111 4.52 12.10 -0.06
CA GLY A 111 3.09 12.01 0.23
C GLY A 111 2.62 10.55 0.25
N SER A 112 1.42 10.28 -0.25
CA SER A 112 0.81 8.94 -0.24
C SER A 112 0.35 8.48 -1.64
N THR A 113 0.90 9.08 -2.70
CA THR A 113 0.52 8.82 -4.10
C THR A 113 1.52 7.89 -4.78
N PHE A 114 1.67 6.69 -4.21
CA PHE A 114 2.49 5.62 -4.76
C PHE A 114 1.81 4.27 -4.55
N PHE A 115 2.08 3.32 -5.43
CA PHE A 115 1.77 1.92 -5.25
C PHE A 115 2.83 1.23 -4.40
N LEU A 116 2.47 0.12 -3.77
CA LEU A 116 3.38 -0.78 -3.10
C LEU A 116 3.52 -2.07 -3.90
N GLY A 117 4.69 -2.69 -3.79
CA GLY A 117 4.96 -4.04 -4.27
C GLY A 117 5.88 -4.75 -3.31
N GLU A 118 5.73 -6.06 -3.20
CA GLU A 118 6.43 -6.85 -2.19
C GLU A 118 7.10 -8.08 -2.78
N ILE A 119 8.31 -8.38 -2.27
CA ILE A 119 9.02 -9.63 -2.55
C ILE A 119 9.32 -10.30 -1.21
N ILE A 120 8.63 -11.40 -0.92
CA ILE A 120 8.98 -12.31 0.17
C ILE A 120 10.10 -13.21 -0.37
N THR A 121 11.21 -13.35 0.35
CA THR A 121 12.35 -14.18 -0.08
C THR A 121 12.91 -15.00 1.06
N THR A 122 13.51 -16.15 0.74
CA THR A 122 14.27 -16.96 1.69
C THR A 122 15.71 -16.48 1.85
N ALA A 123 16.15 -15.52 1.03
CA ALA A 123 17.48 -14.91 1.17
C ALA A 123 17.58 -14.09 2.47
N PRO A 124 18.66 -14.27 3.27
CA PRO A 124 19.01 -13.30 4.30
C PRO A 124 19.68 -12.06 3.65
N PHE A 125 19.65 -10.95 4.38
CA PHE A 125 20.41 -9.74 4.05
C PHE A 125 21.31 -9.36 5.23
N ASP A 126 22.40 -8.64 4.94
CA ASP A 126 23.35 -8.21 5.97
C ASP A 126 22.75 -7.12 6.87
N ASP A 127 21.90 -6.26 6.31
CA ASP A 127 21.26 -5.15 6.98
C ASP A 127 19.75 -5.10 6.71
N TYR A 128 19.00 -4.56 7.67
CA TYR A 128 17.56 -4.36 7.58
C TYR A 128 17.17 -2.94 7.97
N ASP A 129 16.20 -2.40 7.23
CA ASP A 129 15.62 -1.10 7.54
C ASP A 129 14.95 -1.09 8.93
N GLN A 130 14.89 0.10 9.52
CA GLN A 130 14.16 0.33 10.76
C GLN A 130 12.77 0.89 10.49
N PRO A 131 11.79 0.62 11.37
CA PRO A 131 10.45 1.16 11.22
C PRO A 131 10.46 2.68 11.10
N GLY A 132 9.58 3.20 10.24
CA GLY A 132 9.35 4.62 10.10
C GLY A 132 8.82 5.23 11.40
N ARG A 133 8.70 6.55 11.44
CA ARG A 133 8.11 7.24 12.60
C ARG A 133 6.68 6.73 12.85
N ALA A 134 6.28 6.58 14.11
CA ALA A 134 4.94 6.10 14.47
C ALA A 134 3.83 6.98 13.87
N THR A 135 4.00 8.31 13.89
CA THR A 135 3.09 9.25 13.22
C THR A 135 3.76 10.60 12.99
N MET A 136 3.32 11.32 11.96
CA MET A 136 3.61 12.75 11.77
C MET A 136 2.31 13.58 11.60
N CYS A 137 1.14 13.00 11.94
CA CYS A 137 -0.12 13.72 11.82
C CYS A 137 -0.31 14.82 12.87
N GLY A 138 0.26 14.66 14.08
CA GLY A 138 0.03 15.57 15.20
C GLY A 138 -1.46 15.81 15.46
N THR A 139 -1.84 17.08 15.62
CA THR A 139 -3.24 17.50 15.85
C THR A 139 -4.08 17.56 14.57
N CYS A 140 -3.49 17.35 13.38
CA CYS A 140 -4.22 17.43 12.11
C CYS A 140 -5.37 16.42 12.04
N SER A 141 -6.54 16.86 11.59
CA SER A 141 -7.75 16.04 11.39
C SER A 141 -8.37 16.22 9.98
N ARG A 142 -7.66 16.86 9.05
CA ARG A 142 -8.19 17.27 7.72
C ARG A 142 -8.85 16.12 6.96
N CYS A 143 -8.24 14.94 6.93
CA CYS A 143 -8.78 13.77 6.24
C CYS A 143 -10.05 13.22 6.89
N LEU A 144 -10.15 13.28 8.21
CA LEU A 144 -11.32 12.81 8.96
C LEU A 144 -12.50 13.74 8.70
N ALA A 145 -12.27 15.05 8.81
CA ALA A 145 -13.29 16.06 8.55
C ALA A 145 -13.73 16.14 7.08
N ALA A 146 -12.83 15.82 6.13
CA ALA A 146 -13.13 15.87 4.70
C ALA A 146 -13.79 14.59 4.15
N CYS A 147 -13.86 13.52 4.93
CA CYS A 147 -14.44 12.27 4.46
C CYS A 147 -15.97 12.42 4.28
N PRO A 148 -16.51 12.31 3.05
CA PRO A 148 -17.91 12.67 2.79
C PRO A 148 -18.93 11.68 3.37
N THR A 149 -18.48 10.53 3.86
CA THR A 149 -19.34 9.44 4.35
C THR A 149 -19.04 9.08 5.80
N ASP A 150 -18.20 9.85 6.50
CA ASP A 150 -17.61 9.53 7.81
C ASP A 150 -17.12 8.08 7.89
N ALA A 151 -16.40 7.63 6.86
CA ALA A 151 -15.82 6.29 6.82
C ALA A 151 -14.72 6.08 7.88
N PHE A 152 -14.27 7.14 8.56
CA PHE A 152 -13.31 7.06 9.65
C PHE A 152 -14.00 7.29 11.01
N PRO A 153 -14.52 6.24 11.68
CA PRO A 153 -15.15 6.40 13.00
C PRO A 153 -14.19 6.94 14.07
N MET A 154 -12.89 6.73 13.90
CA MET A 154 -11.83 7.32 14.71
C MET A 154 -10.49 7.33 13.94
N PRO A 155 -9.47 8.09 14.37
CA PRO A 155 -8.16 8.07 13.71
C PRO A 155 -7.61 6.65 13.53
N HIS A 156 -7.09 6.35 12.33
CA HIS A 156 -6.49 5.06 11.96
C HIS A 156 -7.48 3.88 11.84
N VAL A 157 -8.78 4.13 11.95
CA VAL A 157 -9.81 3.09 11.75
C VAL A 157 -10.67 3.48 10.56
N LEU A 158 -10.77 2.58 9.59
CA LEU A 158 -11.61 2.73 8.41
C LEU A 158 -12.77 1.72 8.46
N ASP A 159 -14.01 2.20 8.41
CA ASP A 159 -15.16 1.38 8.05
C ASP A 159 -15.25 1.31 6.51
N ALA A 160 -14.70 0.24 5.95
CA ALA A 160 -14.67 0.03 4.50
C ALA A 160 -16.07 0.03 3.87
N ARG A 161 -17.13 -0.35 4.61
CA ARG A 161 -18.51 -0.39 4.10
C ARG A 161 -19.06 1.01 3.79
N ARG A 162 -18.47 2.05 4.39
CA ARG A 162 -18.81 3.45 4.16
C ARG A 162 -17.85 4.13 3.20
N CYS A 163 -16.73 3.49 2.86
CA CYS A 163 -15.70 4.09 2.03
C CYS A 163 -16.16 4.13 0.57
N ILE A 164 -16.17 5.32 -0.05
CA ILE A 164 -16.53 5.46 -1.48
C ILE A 164 -15.66 4.54 -2.36
N SER A 165 -14.37 4.41 -2.05
CA SER A 165 -13.45 3.54 -2.79
C SER A 165 -13.82 2.05 -2.78
N TYR A 166 -14.60 1.60 -1.79
CA TYR A 166 -15.11 0.21 -1.76
C TYR A 166 -16.46 0.08 -2.45
N LEU A 167 -17.24 1.17 -2.48
CA LEU A 167 -18.58 1.22 -3.08
C LEU A 167 -18.55 1.41 -4.60
N THR A 168 -17.38 1.69 -5.17
CA THR A 168 -17.11 1.85 -6.61
C THR A 168 -16.03 0.88 -7.03
#